data_AF-A0AAW8KMA9-F1
#
_entry.id   AF-A0AAW8KMA9-F1
#
_cell.length_a   1.000
_cell.length_b   1.000
_cell.length_c   1.000
_cell.angle_alpha   90.00
_cell.angle_beta   90.00
_cell.angle_gamma   90.00
#
_symmetry.space_group_name_H-M   'P 1'
#
loop_
_entity.id
_entity.type
_entity.pdbx_description
1 polymer ?
#
loop_
_entity_poly.entity_id
_entity_poly.type
_entity_poly.pdbx_seq_one_letter_code
_entity_poly.pdbx_strand_id
1 'polypeptide(L)'
;AKFGLLRAGAVCNAVAGEAHIEGSLRVYSDQMFDAARDGVRSCLEDACASTGCTYEVSFASGYPPVINDRALFDRARMAVPHML
;
A
#
# COMPACT_ATOMS: atom_id res chain seq x y z
N ALA A 1 1.20 4.45 -0.24
CA ALA A 1 -0.05 3.88 0.29
C ALA A 1 -1.06 4.99 0.58
N LYS A 2 -2.35 4.66 0.71
CA LYS A 2 -3.38 5.57 1.24
C LYS A 2 -4.08 4.87 2.40
N PHE A 3 -4.16 5.52 3.56
CA PHE A 3 -4.81 4.99 4.76
C PHE A 3 -6.20 5.59 4.90
N GLY A 4 -7.20 4.73 5.07
CA GLY A 4 -8.61 5.13 5.18
C GLY A 4 -9.17 4.98 6.59
N LEU A 5 -8.46 4.27 7.46
CA LEU A 5 -8.89 4.00 8.83
C LEU A 5 -7.69 4.11 9.77
N LEU A 6 -7.89 4.83 10.86
CA LEU A 6 -7.03 4.84 12.03
C LEU A 6 -7.95 4.73 13.25
N ARG A 7 -7.71 3.75 14.11
CA ARG A 7 -8.41 3.58 15.39
C ARG A 7 -7.36 3.46 16.48
N ALA A 8 -7.41 4.31 17.50
CA ALA A 8 -6.44 4.28 18.60
C ALA A 8 -7.09 4.76 19.90
N GLY A 9 -6.85 4.03 20.99
CA GLY A 9 -7.43 4.33 22.30
C GLY A 9 -8.95 4.18 22.37
N ALA A 10 -9.49 4.29 23.60
CA ALA A 10 -10.91 4.13 23.87
C ALA A 10 -11.54 5.28 24.68
N VAL A 11 -10.71 6.08 25.38
CA VAL A 11 -11.16 7.19 26.23
C VAL A 11 -10.24 8.40 26.05
N CYS A 12 -10.74 9.61 26.30
CA CYS A 12 -10.03 10.85 25.98
C CYS A 12 -8.91 11.24 26.97
N ASN A 13 -8.82 10.58 28.12
CA ASN A 13 -7.90 10.90 29.20
C ASN A 13 -6.91 9.75 29.52
N ALA A 14 -6.78 8.77 28.63
CA ALA A 14 -5.80 7.71 28.75
C ALA A 14 -4.92 7.67 27.49
N VAL A 15 -3.63 7.42 27.67
CA VAL A 15 -2.71 7.15 26.56
C VAL A 15 -3.16 5.85 25.88
N ALA A 16 -3.25 5.87 24.55
CA ALA A 16 -3.62 4.69 23.78
C ALA A 16 -2.56 3.58 23.93
N GLY A 17 -2.99 2.37 24.30
CA GLY A 17 -2.11 1.20 24.34
C GLY A 17 -1.89 0.54 22.98
N GLU A 18 -2.77 0.81 22.01
CA GLU A 18 -2.70 0.26 20.65
C GLU A 18 -3.29 1.24 19.62
N ALA A 19 -2.83 1.09 18.38
CA ALA A 19 -3.39 1.76 17.21
C ALA A 19 -3.51 0.78 16.05
N HIS A 20 -4.66 0.79 15.38
CA HIS A 20 -4.95 -0.03 14.22
C HIS A 20 -5.15 0.84 12.98
N ILE A 21 -4.42 0.52 11.91
CA ILE A 21 -4.40 1.29 10.66
C ILE A 21 -4.78 0.36 9.51
N GLU A 22 -5.72 0.80 8.67
CA GLU A 22 -6.05 0.10 7.42
C GLU A 22 -5.92 1.03 6.22
N GLY A 23 -5.47 0.47 5.11
CA GLY A 23 -5.23 1.23 3.90
C GLY A 23 -5.12 0.35 2.66
N SER A 24 -4.89 1.02 1.54
CA SER A 24 -4.70 0.39 0.24
C SER A 24 -3.33 0.72 -0.34
N LEU A 25 -2.79 -0.26 -1.06
CA LEU A 25 -1.61 -0.12 -1.89
C LEU A 25 -2.01 -0.40 -3.33
N ARG A 26 -1.63 0.49 -4.24
CA ARG A 26 -1.84 0.35 -5.69
C ARG A 26 -0.52 0.63 -6.38
N VAL A 27 -0.17 -0.24 -7.32
CA VAL A 27 1.11 -0.23 -8.03
C VAL A 27 0.89 -0.58 -9.49
N TYR A 28 1.91 -0.31 -10.33
CA TYR A 28 1.87 -0.60 -11.76
C TYR A 28 2.68 -1.85 -12.15
N SER A 29 3.44 -2.43 -11.22
CA SER A 29 4.21 -3.66 -11.44
C SER A 29 4.35 -4.44 -10.13
N ASP A 30 4.61 -5.74 -10.23
CA ASP A 30 4.85 -6.59 -9.06
C ASP A 30 6.09 -6.16 -8.29
N GLN A 31 7.15 -5.76 -9.00
CA GLN A 31 8.37 -5.22 -8.38
C GLN A 31 8.06 -3.96 -7.53
N MET A 32 7.18 -3.09 -8.00
CA MET A 32 6.72 -1.94 -7.20
C MET A 32 5.90 -2.37 -5.99
N PHE A 33 5.15 -3.48 -6.08
CA PHE A 33 4.42 -4.03 -4.94
C PHE A 33 5.39 -4.48 -3.85
N ASP A 34 6.42 -5.24 -4.22
CA ASP A 34 7.46 -5.71 -3.30
C ASP A 34 8.17 -4.55 -2.62
N ALA A 35 8.68 -3.61 -3.42
CA ALA A 35 9.34 -2.41 -2.89
C ALA A 35 8.44 -1.59 -1.96
N ALA A 36 7.15 -1.49 -2.26
CA ALA A 36 6.21 -0.77 -1.40
C ALA A 36 5.90 -1.51 -0.10
N ARG A 37 5.86 -2.86 -0.11
CA ARG A 37 5.71 -3.66 1.13
C ARG A 37 6.93 -3.48 2.02
N ASP A 38 8.12 -3.54 1.44
CA ASP A 38 9.38 -3.33 2.17
C ASP A 38 9.47 -1.92 2.74
N GLY A 39 9.06 -0.91 1.96
CA GLY A 39 8.99 0.47 2.45
C GLY A 39 8.05 0.63 3.64
N VAL A 40 6.86 0.01 3.61
CA VAL A 40 5.93 0.03 4.76
C VAL A 40 6.57 -0.64 5.98
N ARG A 41 7.23 -1.79 5.82
CA ARG A 41 7.92 -2.49 6.92
C ARG A 41 9.04 -1.63 7.51
N SER A 42 9.87 -1.02 6.67
CA SER A 42 10.94 -0.12 7.12
C SER A 42 10.39 1.06 7.93
N CYS A 43 9.32 1.71 7.47
CA CYS A 43 8.71 2.81 8.22
C CYS A 43 8.16 2.36 9.58
N LEU A 44 7.58 1.16 9.68
CA LEU A 44 7.11 0.60 10.93
C LEU A 44 8.26 0.26 11.88
N GLU A 45 9.34 -0.30 11.34
CA GLU A 45 10.55 -0.62 12.10
C GLU A 45 11.18 0.63 12.71
N ASP A 46 11.39 1.68 11.90
CA ASP A 46 11.97 2.96 12.36
C ASP A 46 11.10 3.62 13.44
N ALA A 47 9.78 3.61 13.25
CA ALA A 47 8.82 4.13 14.22
C ALA A 47 8.85 3.33 15.54
N CYS A 48 8.91 2.00 15.47
CA CYS A 48 8.94 1.14 16.65
C CYS A 48 10.29 1.21 17.39
N ALA A 49 11.41 1.28 16.66
CA ALA A 49 12.74 1.44 17.23
C ALA A 49 12.87 2.73 18.07
N SER A 50 12.23 3.82 17.62
CA SER A 50 12.27 5.10 18.33
C SER A 50 11.30 5.23 19.52
N THR A 51 10.26 4.37 19.57
CA THR A 51 9.18 4.46 20.58
C THR A 51 9.17 3.33 21.58
N GLY A 52 9.83 2.21 21.27
CA GLY A 52 9.75 0.96 22.04
C GLY A 52 8.43 0.20 21.81
N CYS A 53 7.60 0.64 20.86
CA CYS A 53 6.41 -0.10 20.44
C CYS A 53 6.79 -1.35 19.61
N THR A 54 5.81 -2.21 19.38
CA THR A 54 5.89 -3.31 18.41
C THR A 54 4.78 -3.16 17.38
N TYR A 55 4.90 -3.88 16.26
CA TYR A 55 3.89 -3.86 15.21
C TYR A 55 3.61 -5.26 14.66
N GLU A 56 2.39 -5.43 14.17
CA GLU A 56 2.00 -6.51 13.28
C GLU A 56 1.52 -5.92 11.96
N VAL A 57 1.95 -6.49 10.83
CA VAL A 57 1.54 -6.02 9.51
C VAL A 57 1.25 -7.18 8.58
N SER A 58 0.06 -7.15 7.99
CA SER A 58 -0.40 -8.09 6.97
C SER A 58 -0.76 -7.34 5.69
N PHE A 59 -0.45 -7.94 4.54
CA PHE A 59 -0.89 -7.43 3.25
C PHE A 59 -1.89 -8.42 2.66
N ALA A 60 -3.07 -7.94 2.26
CA ALA A 60 -4.03 -8.77 1.55
C ALA A 60 -3.47 -9.20 0.18
N SER A 61 -3.80 -10.42 -0.25
CA SER A 61 -3.57 -10.84 -1.63
C SER A 61 -4.50 -10.04 -2.53
N GLY A 62 -3.97 -8.98 -3.14
CA GLY A 62 -4.66 -8.19 -4.15
C GLY A 62 -4.56 -8.83 -5.53
N TYR A 63 -5.20 -8.20 -6.51
CA TYR A 63 -5.00 -8.54 -7.91
C TYR A 63 -3.64 -8.01 -8.38
N PRO A 64 -2.91 -8.76 -9.23
CA PRO A 64 -1.70 -8.24 -9.85
C PRO A 64 -2.04 -7.01 -10.71
N PRO A 65 -1.07 -6.12 -10.95
CA PRO A 65 -1.25 -5.00 -11.86
C PRO A 65 -1.61 -5.52 -13.25
N VAL A 66 -2.54 -4.83 -13.91
CA VAL A 66 -2.95 -5.19 -15.26
C VAL A 66 -1.83 -4.81 -16.23
N ILE A 67 -1.25 -5.81 -16.88
CA ILE A 67 -0.25 -5.62 -17.94
C ILE A 67 -0.93 -5.87 -19.28
N ASN A 68 -1.07 -4.81 -20.08
CA ASN A 68 -1.63 -4.94 -21.43
C ASN A 68 -0.65 -5.68 -22.34
N ASP A 69 -1.18 -6.63 -23.13
CA ASP A 69 -0.41 -7.27 -24.20
C ASP A 69 0.14 -6.23 -25.16
N ARG A 70 1.42 -6.35 -25.51
CA ARG A 70 2.12 -5.32 -26.28
C ARG A 70 1.55 -5.16 -27.69
N ALA A 71 1.31 -6.26 -28.39
CA ALA A 71 0.79 -6.22 -29.75
C ALA A 71 -0.65 -5.68 -29.79
N LEU A 72 -1.48 -6.09 -28.83
CA LEU A 72 -2.85 -5.58 -28.68
C LEU A 72 -2.86 -4.07 -28.36
N PHE A 73 -2.00 -3.64 -27.44
CA PHE A 73 -1.86 -2.23 -27.09
C PHE A 73 -1.45 -1.38 -28.30
N ASP A 74 -0.45 -1.83 -29.07
CA ASP A 74 0.00 -1.12 -30.26
C ASP A 74 -1.10 -1.03 -31.34
N ARG A 75 -1.90 -2.10 -31.52
CA ARG A 75 -3.10 -2.05 -32.39
C ARG A 75 -4.15 -1.05 -31.91
N ALA A 76 -4.46 -1.07 -30.61
CA ALA A 76 -5.44 -0.15 -30.02
C ALA A 76 -5.00 1.31 -30.17
N ARG A 77 -3.71 1.59 -29.94
CA ARG A 77 -3.11 2.92 -30.10
C ARG A 77 -3.21 3.45 -31.53
N MET A 78 -3.02 2.59 -32.54
CA MET A 78 -3.20 2.98 -33.95
C MET A 78 -4.67 3.22 -34.31
N ALA A 79 -5.59 2.44 -33.76
CA ALA A 79 -7.02 2.55 -34.04
C ALA A 79 -7.68 3.76 -33.36
N VAL A 80 -7.15 4.21 -32.21
CA VAL A 80 -7.68 5.36 -31.47
C VAL A 80 -6.55 6.34 -31.13
N PRO A 81 -6.06 7.14 -32.11
CA PRO A 81 -4.84 7.93 -31.97
C PRO A 81 -4.85 9.02 -30.89
N HIS A 82 -6.04 9.39 -30.39
CA HIS A 82 -6.25 10.45 -29.39
C HIS A 82 -6.47 9.91 -27.97
N MET A 83 -6.48 8.58 -27.78
CA MET A 83 -6.77 7.94 -26.49
C MET A 83 -5.55 7.85 -25.57
N LEU A 84 -4.36 8.17 -26.08
CA LEU A 84 -3.08 8.09 -25.40
C LEU A 84 -2.29 9.38 -25.59
#